data_AF-A0A226D5I1-F1
#
_entry.id   AF-A0A226D5I1-F1
#
_cell.length_a   1.000
_cell.length_b   1.000
_cell.length_c   1.000
_cell.angle_alpha   90.00
_cell.angle_beta   90.00
_cell.angle_gamma   90.00
#
_symmetry.space_group_name_H-M   'P 1'
#
loop_
_entity.id
_entity.type
_entity.pdbx_description
1 polymer ?
#
loop_
_entity_poly.entity_id
_entity_poly.type
_entity_poly.pdbx_seq_one_letter_code
_entity_poly.pdbx_strand_id
1 'polypeptide(L)'
;MDAEISFWIDVLTSILDAILFLAKNKLPFIGSSKDINSPNCGNFLALIKYTAKYNPTLALHIARLEKGSPSYLSPRIQNEFITTAGESVRKSIYQDVKKRKYFAIMFDATPDISKKEQVSQIIRTVHSDAIDTYIEESFIDFVHCEGKTGLEISNMIIQKLKEDGLQIENCRAQVYDNASSMSGIYKGVQTRIKEVNPLAEYVPCVPHSLNLVGQNAMQKTLVAVLLLGQVQNIYTFFSASTSRWNLLKTFVKRTPKNQNATRWSSKSDAVHILLEEFGGVINCLQFMMDSENTNMQTIADAHIRFNDIYNHRFILGLIIWDKILYRINICSKAVQSISCNVDSATKHLQSLLDWIKQFQIDGWEKSVKKASSKCEEMGIELESGFNYRATRNSVPARFRDPDEINSVPLSNVEKFKVEFFDKIMYSLVEEFEQRFSALRQVCSHFQFLWGKTLDEAKEEDLADLVKILAAKYPQD
;
A
#
# COMPACT_ATOMS: atom_id res chain seq x y z
N MET A 1 -26.33 50.34 -15.13
CA MET A 1 -26.64 49.08 -14.43
C MET A 1 -26.12 47.89 -15.24
N ASP A 2 -26.55 47.72 -16.50
CA ASP A 2 -26.12 46.57 -17.33
C ASP A 2 -24.61 46.54 -17.66
N ALA A 3 -24.00 47.68 -17.97
CA ALA A 3 -22.56 47.76 -18.26
C ALA A 3 -21.67 47.43 -17.03
N GLU A 4 -22.15 47.75 -15.84
CA GLU A 4 -21.44 47.47 -14.58
C GLU A 4 -21.58 46.01 -14.18
N ILE A 5 -22.78 45.43 -14.39
CA ILE A 5 -23.01 43.99 -14.21
C ILE A 5 -22.12 43.20 -15.17
N SER A 6 -22.09 43.57 -16.45
CA SER A 6 -21.24 42.92 -17.46
C SER A 6 -19.75 43.02 -17.09
N PHE A 7 -19.29 44.17 -16.61
CA PHE A 7 -17.91 44.36 -16.15
C PHE A 7 -17.55 43.36 -15.04
N TRP A 8 -18.40 43.22 -14.03
CA TRP A 8 -18.12 42.30 -12.92
C TRP A 8 -18.24 40.82 -13.32
N ILE A 9 -19.17 40.46 -14.21
CA ILE A 9 -19.26 39.09 -14.76
C ILE A 9 -17.94 38.70 -15.44
N ASP A 10 -17.39 39.58 -16.27
CA ASP A 10 -16.14 39.32 -16.99
C ASP A 10 -14.93 39.18 -16.04
N VAL A 11 -14.86 40.03 -15.02
CA VAL A 11 -13.80 39.98 -14.01
C VAL A 11 -13.88 38.68 -13.19
N LEU A 12 -15.05 38.34 -12.68
CA LEU A 12 -15.25 37.15 -11.85
C LEU A 12 -15.08 35.86 -12.67
N THR A 13 -15.51 35.84 -13.92
CA THR A 13 -15.26 34.71 -14.84
C THR A 13 -13.76 34.50 -15.04
N SER A 14 -13.01 35.57 -15.27
CA SER A 14 -11.54 35.48 -15.44
C SER A 14 -10.84 34.97 -14.18
N ILE A 15 -11.33 35.36 -13.00
CA ILE A 15 -10.83 34.87 -11.71
C ILE A 15 -11.12 33.38 -11.54
N LEU A 16 -12.36 32.96 -11.85
CA LEU A 16 -12.77 31.57 -11.79
C LEU A 16 -11.94 30.70 -12.76
N ASP A 17 -11.71 31.15 -13.98
CA ASP A 17 -10.90 30.45 -14.97
C ASP A 17 -9.46 30.24 -14.50
N ALA A 18 -8.87 31.26 -13.88
CA ALA A 18 -7.54 31.14 -13.28
C ALA A 18 -7.51 30.10 -12.15
N ILE A 19 -8.55 30.07 -11.29
CA ILE A 19 -8.68 29.08 -10.21
C ILE A 19 -8.81 27.67 -10.78
N LEU A 20 -9.71 27.48 -11.75
CA LEU A 20 -9.93 26.18 -12.39
C LEU A 20 -8.69 25.69 -13.13
N PHE A 21 -7.94 26.59 -13.77
CA PHE A 21 -6.68 26.27 -14.42
C PHE A 21 -5.66 25.73 -13.41
N LEU A 22 -5.44 26.43 -12.30
CA LEU A 22 -4.50 25.98 -11.27
C LEU A 22 -4.92 24.66 -10.63
N ALA A 23 -6.21 24.51 -10.33
CA ALA A 23 -6.76 23.27 -9.76
C ALA A 23 -6.56 22.07 -10.70
N LYS A 24 -6.93 22.20 -11.98
CA LYS A 24 -6.78 21.14 -12.99
C LYS A 24 -5.32 20.73 -13.19
N ASN A 25 -4.40 21.68 -13.11
CA ASN A 25 -2.97 21.44 -13.29
C ASN A 25 -2.23 21.10 -11.99
N LYS A 26 -2.93 20.98 -10.85
CA LYS A 26 -2.34 20.67 -9.53
C LYS A 26 -1.25 21.68 -9.12
N LEU A 27 -1.44 22.95 -9.48
CA LEU A 27 -0.49 24.01 -9.18
C LEU A 27 -0.85 24.71 -7.86
N PRO A 28 0.15 25.08 -7.03
CA PRO A 28 -0.12 25.81 -5.79
C PRO A 28 -0.64 27.21 -6.10
N PHE A 29 -1.59 27.70 -5.30
CA PHE A 29 -2.25 28.99 -5.53
C PHE A 29 -1.47 30.17 -4.93
N ILE A 30 -0.97 30.00 -3.71
CA ILE A 30 -0.53 31.09 -2.82
C ILE A 30 0.99 31.28 -2.91
N GLY A 31 1.43 32.56 -2.88
CA GLY A 31 2.82 32.97 -2.67
C GLY A 31 3.01 33.67 -1.32
N SER A 32 4.24 34.07 -1.00
CA SER A 32 4.55 34.74 0.27
C SER A 32 4.10 36.20 0.34
N SER A 33 3.72 36.80 -0.80
CA SER A 33 3.18 38.16 -0.87
C SER A 33 1.73 38.17 -1.36
N LYS A 34 0.94 39.11 -0.81
CA LYS A 34 -0.43 39.41 -1.27
C LYS A 34 -0.48 40.50 -2.34
N ASP A 35 0.67 41.11 -2.66
CA ASP A 35 0.77 42.15 -3.67
C ASP A 35 1.00 41.52 -5.05
N ILE A 36 0.11 41.78 -6.00
CA ILE A 36 0.16 41.29 -7.39
C ILE A 36 1.41 41.75 -8.15
N ASN A 37 2.04 42.84 -7.72
CA ASN A 37 3.27 43.33 -8.32
C ASN A 37 4.54 42.74 -7.69
N SER A 38 4.40 42.00 -6.60
CA SER A 38 5.52 41.32 -5.97
C SER A 38 5.99 40.13 -6.81
N PRO A 39 7.31 39.88 -6.94
CA PRO A 39 7.84 38.68 -7.56
C PRO A 39 7.40 37.38 -6.85
N ASN A 40 6.97 37.47 -5.58
CA ASN A 40 6.52 36.34 -4.78
C ASN A 40 4.99 36.31 -4.54
N CYS A 41 4.20 36.85 -5.48
CA CYS A 41 2.74 36.94 -5.38
C CYS A 41 2.00 35.59 -5.50
N GLY A 42 2.70 34.51 -5.90
CA GLY A 42 2.14 33.18 -6.10
C GLY A 42 1.50 33.00 -7.48
N ASN A 43 1.20 31.75 -7.83
CA ASN A 43 0.74 31.42 -9.18
C ASN A 43 -0.63 32.03 -9.51
N PHE A 44 -1.52 32.18 -8.52
CA PHE A 44 -2.84 32.78 -8.76
C PHE A 44 -2.71 34.24 -9.20
N LEU A 45 -2.03 35.07 -8.41
CA LEU A 45 -1.87 36.49 -8.74
C LEU A 45 -1.03 36.68 -10.01
N ALA A 46 0.01 35.85 -10.21
CA ALA A 46 0.80 35.87 -11.43
C ALA A 46 -0.03 35.52 -12.67
N LEU A 47 -0.91 34.53 -12.58
CA LEU A 47 -1.81 34.13 -13.66
C LEU A 47 -2.85 35.22 -13.94
N ILE A 48 -3.45 35.83 -12.92
CA ILE A 48 -4.36 36.97 -13.09
C ILE A 48 -3.65 38.13 -13.81
N LYS A 49 -2.43 38.47 -13.41
CA LYS A 49 -1.61 39.50 -14.06
C LYS A 49 -1.30 39.14 -15.51
N TYR A 50 -1.06 37.87 -15.80
CA TYR A 50 -0.84 37.38 -17.15
C TYR A 50 -2.11 37.49 -18.01
N THR A 51 -3.26 37.01 -17.51
CA THR A 51 -4.57 37.09 -18.18
C THR A 51 -4.98 38.53 -18.46
N ALA A 52 -4.67 39.45 -17.53
CA ALA A 52 -4.95 40.87 -17.70
C ALA A 52 -4.23 41.51 -18.90
N LYS A 53 -3.12 40.94 -19.39
CA LYS A 53 -2.47 41.43 -20.63
C LYS A 53 -3.37 41.32 -21.86
N TYR A 54 -4.31 40.37 -21.84
CA TYR A 54 -5.18 40.05 -22.97
C TYR A 54 -6.67 40.28 -22.66
N ASN A 55 -7.01 40.64 -21.43
CA ASN A 55 -8.37 40.98 -21.01
C ASN A 55 -8.43 42.44 -20.53
N PRO A 56 -8.94 43.38 -21.36
CA PRO A 56 -9.02 44.80 -21.01
C PRO A 56 -9.83 45.10 -19.74
N THR A 57 -10.92 44.35 -19.52
CA THR A 57 -11.79 44.50 -18.35
C THR A 57 -11.03 44.16 -17.07
N LEU A 58 -10.29 43.05 -17.07
CA LEU A 58 -9.45 42.63 -15.95
C LEU A 58 -8.26 43.58 -15.74
N ALA A 59 -7.64 44.08 -16.82
CA ALA A 59 -6.59 45.10 -16.73
C ALA A 59 -7.09 46.38 -16.04
N LEU A 60 -8.29 46.83 -16.43
CA LEU A 60 -8.93 48.00 -15.84
C LEU A 60 -9.27 47.78 -14.37
N HIS A 61 -9.75 46.59 -14.00
CA HIS A 61 -9.97 46.21 -12.59
C HIS A 61 -8.68 46.30 -11.78
N ILE A 62 -7.60 45.69 -12.25
CA ILE A 62 -6.29 45.71 -11.57
C ILE A 62 -5.77 47.14 -11.42
N ALA A 63 -5.91 47.98 -12.46
CA ALA A 63 -5.49 49.37 -12.43
C ALA A 63 -6.29 50.23 -11.43
N ARG A 64 -7.55 49.87 -11.17
CA ARG A 64 -8.47 50.55 -10.22
C ARG A 64 -8.37 50.01 -8.79
N LEU A 65 -7.47 49.08 -8.50
CA LEU A 65 -7.30 48.53 -7.15
C LEU A 65 -6.76 49.59 -6.20
N GLU A 66 -7.65 50.22 -5.46
CA GLU A 66 -7.33 51.14 -4.36
C GLU A 66 -7.56 50.48 -3.00
N LYS A 67 -6.91 51.02 -1.96
CA LYS A 67 -7.04 50.53 -0.58
C LYS A 67 -8.50 50.69 -0.11
N GLY A 68 -9.21 49.57 0.08
CA GLY A 68 -10.62 49.55 0.49
C GLY A 68 -11.61 49.21 -0.63
N SER A 69 -11.15 49.13 -1.89
CA SER A 69 -11.96 48.65 -3.01
C SER A 69 -12.06 47.11 -3.02
N PRO A 70 -13.18 46.53 -3.50
CA PRO A 70 -13.35 45.08 -3.55
C PRO A 70 -12.45 44.47 -4.62
N SER A 71 -11.35 43.83 -4.19
CA SER A 71 -10.38 43.27 -5.14
C SER A 71 -10.81 41.93 -5.73
N TYR A 72 -11.55 41.10 -4.96
CA TYR A 72 -11.84 39.69 -5.25
C TYR A 72 -10.60 38.78 -5.45
N LEU A 73 -9.39 39.33 -5.31
CA LEU A 73 -8.13 38.59 -5.45
C LEU A 73 -7.59 38.10 -4.09
N SER A 74 -8.27 38.40 -2.98
CA SER A 74 -7.81 38.01 -1.65
C SER A 74 -7.89 36.49 -1.43
N PRO A 75 -7.04 35.90 -0.56
CA PRO A 75 -7.12 34.47 -0.24
C PRO A 75 -8.50 34.01 0.27
N ARG A 76 -9.24 34.89 0.95
CA ARG A 76 -10.59 34.60 1.44
C ARG A 76 -11.55 34.34 0.27
N ILE A 77 -11.55 35.23 -0.72
CA ILE A 77 -12.43 35.12 -1.90
C ILE A 77 -11.98 33.97 -2.80
N GLN A 78 -10.67 33.77 -2.96
CA GLN A 78 -10.16 32.59 -3.67
C GLN A 78 -10.70 31.29 -3.06
N ASN A 79 -10.65 31.15 -1.73
CA ASN A 79 -11.19 29.98 -1.05
C ASN A 79 -12.70 29.85 -1.19
N GLU A 80 -13.44 30.95 -1.25
CA GLU A 80 -14.88 30.94 -1.53
C GLU A 80 -15.16 30.37 -2.92
N PHE A 81 -14.49 30.86 -3.97
CA PHE A 81 -14.59 30.30 -5.32
C PHE A 81 -14.23 28.83 -5.37
N ILE A 82 -13.13 28.43 -4.71
CA ILE A 82 -12.70 27.02 -4.64
C ILE A 82 -13.79 26.16 -3.98
N THR A 83 -14.38 26.66 -2.90
CA THR A 83 -15.43 25.95 -2.15
C THR A 83 -16.68 25.79 -3.01
N THR A 84 -17.16 26.87 -3.62
CA THR A 84 -18.35 26.86 -4.48
C THR A 84 -18.15 26.00 -5.73
N ALA A 85 -16.98 26.07 -6.37
CA ALA A 85 -16.65 25.21 -7.51
C ALA A 85 -16.61 23.73 -7.08
N GLY A 86 -15.99 23.42 -5.94
CA GLY A 86 -15.96 22.08 -5.37
C GLY A 86 -17.36 21.55 -5.04
N GLU A 87 -18.23 22.38 -4.46
CA GLU A 87 -19.64 22.04 -4.19
C GLU A 87 -20.43 21.77 -5.48
N SER A 88 -20.20 22.59 -6.52
CA SER A 88 -20.84 22.38 -7.82
C SER A 88 -20.42 21.05 -8.45
N VAL A 89 -19.13 20.70 -8.38
CA VAL A 89 -18.62 19.41 -8.86
C VAL A 89 -19.21 18.25 -8.05
N ARG A 90 -19.18 18.33 -6.71
CA ARG A 90 -19.79 17.33 -5.82
C ARG A 90 -21.28 17.13 -6.13
N LYS A 91 -22.03 18.22 -6.31
CA LYS A 91 -23.45 18.16 -6.66
C LYS A 91 -23.69 17.43 -7.98
N SER A 92 -22.87 17.68 -9.01
CA SER A 92 -22.93 16.95 -10.28
C SER A 92 -22.68 15.46 -10.07
N ILE A 93 -21.63 15.09 -9.32
CA ILE A 93 -21.31 13.69 -9.02
C ILE A 93 -22.48 13.01 -8.30
N TYR A 94 -23.08 13.64 -7.29
CA TYR A 94 -24.21 13.06 -6.57
C TYR A 94 -25.44 12.88 -7.46
N GLN A 95 -25.69 13.78 -8.41
CA GLN A 95 -26.76 13.62 -9.40
C GLN A 95 -26.53 12.40 -10.29
N ASP A 96 -25.29 12.21 -10.76
CA ASP A 96 -24.92 11.06 -11.57
C ASP A 96 -25.03 9.75 -10.79
N VAL A 97 -24.55 9.72 -9.53
CA VAL A 97 -24.70 8.56 -8.63
C VAL A 97 -26.19 8.23 -8.42
N LYS A 98 -27.03 9.23 -8.15
CA LYS A 98 -28.48 9.03 -7.97
C LYS A 98 -29.16 8.51 -9.24
N LYS A 99 -28.76 9.01 -10.42
CA LYS A 99 -29.26 8.52 -11.72
C LYS A 99 -28.86 7.07 -11.96
N ARG A 100 -27.64 6.69 -11.57
CA ARG A 100 -27.11 5.31 -11.68
C ARG A 100 -27.70 4.36 -10.62
N LYS A 101 -28.37 4.91 -9.59
CA LYS A 101 -28.94 4.22 -8.42
C LYS A 101 -27.86 3.56 -7.56
N TYR A 102 -27.16 2.55 -8.08
CA TYR A 102 -26.22 1.72 -7.33
C TYR A 102 -24.80 2.29 -7.31
N PHE A 103 -24.15 2.16 -6.16
CA PHE A 103 -22.77 2.61 -5.97
C PHE A 103 -22.02 1.75 -4.96
N ALA A 104 -20.70 1.87 -4.98
CA ALA A 104 -19.80 1.34 -3.98
C ALA A 104 -19.10 2.49 -3.24
N ILE A 105 -18.84 2.28 -1.95
CA ILE A 105 -18.12 3.24 -1.12
C ILE A 105 -16.71 2.73 -0.82
N MET A 106 -15.75 3.63 -0.90
CA MET A 106 -14.37 3.36 -0.52
C MET A 106 -13.91 4.44 0.44
N PHE A 107 -13.41 4.02 1.61
CA PHE A 107 -12.83 4.93 2.58
C PHE A 107 -11.41 4.49 2.95
N ASP A 108 -10.45 5.41 2.84
CA ASP A 108 -9.05 5.13 3.19
C ASP A 108 -8.49 6.23 4.09
N ALA A 109 -7.87 5.81 5.20
CA ALA A 109 -7.35 6.70 6.23
C ALA A 109 -5.90 7.08 5.91
N THR A 110 -5.63 8.39 5.87
CA THR A 110 -4.30 8.93 5.63
C THR A 110 -3.97 10.00 6.68
N PRO A 111 -2.74 10.02 7.24
CA PRO A 111 -2.33 11.11 8.11
C PRO A 111 -2.07 12.37 7.26
N ASP A 112 -2.65 13.50 7.66
CA ASP A 112 -2.40 14.79 7.03
C ASP A 112 -1.04 15.39 7.44
N ILE A 113 -0.67 16.52 6.83
CA ILE A 113 0.59 17.25 7.13
C ILE A 113 0.72 17.68 8.60
N SER A 114 -0.39 17.76 9.33
CA SER A 114 -0.46 18.09 10.76
C SER A 114 -0.54 16.85 11.66
N LYS A 115 -0.40 15.65 11.09
CA LYS A 115 -0.55 14.33 11.74
C LYS A 115 -1.95 14.06 12.27
N LYS A 116 -2.98 14.74 11.75
CA LYS A 116 -4.38 14.39 12.02
C LYS A 116 -4.83 13.35 11.01
N GLU A 117 -5.54 12.33 11.49
CA GLU A 117 -6.12 11.31 10.62
C GLU A 117 -7.28 11.92 9.82
N GLN A 118 -7.19 11.83 8.49
CA GLN A 118 -8.27 12.19 7.57
C GLN A 118 -8.64 10.95 6.75
N VAL A 119 -9.92 10.76 6.53
CA VAL A 119 -10.43 9.63 5.75
C VAL A 119 -10.90 10.14 4.41
N SER A 120 -10.25 9.71 3.34
CA SER A 120 -10.68 10.01 1.98
C SER A 120 -11.97 9.25 1.67
N GLN A 121 -12.95 9.93 1.07
CA GLN A 121 -14.19 9.32 0.58
C GLN A 121 -14.14 9.25 -0.94
N ILE A 122 -14.29 8.05 -1.48
CA ILE A 122 -14.42 7.79 -2.91
C ILE A 122 -15.70 7.01 -3.15
N ILE A 123 -16.44 7.43 -4.18
CA ILE A 123 -17.62 6.71 -4.67
C ILE A 123 -17.28 6.09 -6.02
N ARG A 124 -17.52 4.79 -6.14
CA ARG A 124 -17.33 4.04 -7.37
C ARG A 124 -18.68 3.66 -7.95
N THR A 125 -18.88 3.96 -9.22
CA THR A 125 -20.12 3.66 -9.97
C THR A 125 -19.80 3.11 -11.35
N VAL A 126 -20.82 2.56 -12.01
CA VAL A 126 -20.74 2.16 -13.41
C VAL A 126 -21.43 3.24 -14.24
N HIS A 127 -20.67 3.86 -15.13
CA HIS A 127 -21.25 4.63 -16.23
C HIS A 127 -21.65 3.65 -17.32
N SER A 128 -22.90 3.75 -17.79
CA SER A 128 -23.38 3.00 -18.92
C SER A 128 -24.33 3.88 -19.71
N ASP A 129 -23.98 4.16 -20.96
CA ASP A 129 -24.85 4.77 -21.95
C ASP A 129 -24.92 3.88 -23.20
N ALA A 130 -25.54 4.36 -24.28
CA ALA A 130 -25.68 3.58 -25.52
C ALA A 130 -24.34 3.38 -26.26
N ILE A 131 -23.29 4.09 -25.89
CA ILE A 131 -22.02 4.18 -26.61
C ILE A 131 -20.93 3.46 -25.82
N ASP A 132 -20.78 3.79 -24.54
CA ASP A 132 -19.69 3.33 -23.68
C ASP A 132 -20.20 2.85 -22.31
N THR A 133 -19.53 1.85 -21.78
CA THR A 133 -19.69 1.40 -20.39
C THR A 133 -18.32 1.35 -19.72
N TYR A 134 -18.15 2.11 -18.65
CA TYR A 134 -16.88 2.21 -17.93
C TYR A 134 -17.09 2.43 -16.43
N ILE A 135 -16.04 2.18 -15.66
CA ILE A 135 -16.03 2.41 -14.22
C ILE A 135 -15.65 3.87 -13.95
N GLU A 136 -16.45 4.56 -13.15
CA GLU A 136 -16.15 5.90 -12.68
C GLU A 136 -15.87 5.90 -11.17
N GLU A 137 -14.69 6.39 -10.80
CA GLU A 137 -14.26 6.59 -9.42
C GLU A 137 -14.17 8.09 -9.14
N SER A 138 -15.02 8.57 -8.24
CA SER A 138 -15.16 9.98 -7.94
C SER A 138 -14.73 10.25 -6.51
N PHE A 139 -13.63 11.00 -6.35
CA PHE A 139 -13.24 11.56 -5.06
C PHE A 139 -14.26 12.61 -4.61
N ILE A 140 -14.76 12.48 -3.39
CA ILE A 140 -15.82 13.34 -2.86
C ILE A 140 -15.23 14.37 -1.91
N ASP A 141 -14.59 13.90 -0.83
CA ASP A 141 -14.13 14.77 0.25
C ASP A 141 -13.11 14.05 1.15
N PHE A 142 -12.44 14.84 2.00
CA PHE A 142 -11.72 14.34 3.17
C PHE A 142 -12.60 14.51 4.41
N VAL A 143 -12.95 13.41 5.05
CA VAL A 143 -13.74 13.42 6.27
C VAL A 143 -12.82 13.36 7.48
N HIS A 144 -13.03 14.26 8.43
CA HIS A 144 -12.31 14.20 9.70
C HIS A 144 -12.89 13.08 10.57
N CYS A 145 -12.02 12.20 11.05
CA CYS A 145 -12.41 11.14 11.97
C CYS A 145 -11.52 11.20 13.21
N GLU A 146 -12.09 11.59 14.35
CA GLU A 146 -11.38 11.59 15.64
C GLU A 146 -11.40 10.19 16.30
N GLY A 147 -12.39 9.38 15.93
CA GLY A 147 -12.62 8.04 16.47
C GLY A 147 -11.82 6.95 15.75
N LYS A 148 -11.33 5.97 16.50
CA LYS A 148 -10.55 4.82 15.98
C LYS A 148 -11.31 3.50 16.01
N THR A 149 -12.50 3.50 16.62
CA THR A 149 -13.30 2.30 16.75
C THR A 149 -14.18 2.08 15.52
N GLY A 150 -14.49 0.81 15.21
CA GLY A 150 -15.37 0.50 14.09
C GLY A 150 -16.79 1.07 14.23
N LEU A 151 -17.22 1.47 15.43
CA LEU A 151 -18.51 2.13 15.67
C LEU A 151 -18.47 3.61 15.26
N GLU A 152 -17.44 4.34 15.68
CA GLU A 152 -17.28 5.75 15.36
C GLU A 152 -17.12 5.94 13.86
N ILE A 153 -16.32 5.07 13.22
CA ILE A 153 -16.09 5.11 11.77
C ILE A 153 -17.38 4.76 11.02
N SER A 154 -18.13 3.74 11.42
CA SER A 154 -19.40 3.40 10.75
C SER A 154 -20.43 4.53 10.88
N ASN A 155 -20.51 5.16 12.05
CA ASN A 155 -21.43 6.28 12.26
C ASN A 155 -21.02 7.49 11.41
N MET A 156 -19.73 7.78 11.31
CA MET A 156 -19.19 8.81 10.42
C MET A 156 -19.59 8.53 8.96
N ILE A 157 -19.40 7.30 8.47
CA ILE A 157 -19.74 6.93 7.08
C ILE A 157 -21.24 7.10 6.83
N ILE A 158 -22.09 6.57 7.71
CA ILE A 158 -23.55 6.66 7.57
C ILE A 158 -24.02 8.12 7.61
N GLN A 159 -23.47 8.92 8.52
CA GLN A 159 -23.79 10.33 8.64
C GLN A 159 -23.34 11.10 7.39
N LYS A 160 -22.13 10.83 6.88
CA LYS A 160 -21.63 11.46 5.68
C LYS A 160 -22.48 11.14 4.44
N LEU A 161 -22.89 9.88 4.28
CA LEU A 161 -23.80 9.49 3.19
C LEU A 161 -25.15 10.21 3.29
N LYS A 162 -25.69 10.39 4.50
CA LYS A 162 -26.92 11.17 4.71
C LYS A 162 -26.75 12.64 4.33
N GLU A 163 -25.63 13.26 4.69
CA GLU A 163 -25.30 14.65 4.32
C GLU A 163 -25.13 14.82 2.80
N ASP A 164 -24.53 13.83 2.13
CA ASP A 164 -24.41 13.78 0.68
C ASP A 164 -25.76 13.48 -0.03
N GLY A 165 -26.79 13.12 0.75
CA GLY A 165 -28.11 12.72 0.26
C GLY A 165 -28.08 11.41 -0.52
N LEU A 166 -27.16 10.50 -0.17
CA LEU A 166 -27.01 9.18 -0.76
C LEU A 166 -27.63 8.12 0.15
N GLN A 167 -28.51 7.30 -0.42
CA GLN A 167 -29.20 6.22 0.29
C GLN A 167 -28.27 5.02 0.46
N ILE A 168 -28.01 4.63 1.71
CA ILE A 168 -27.17 3.48 2.03
C ILE A 168 -27.76 2.18 1.47
N GLU A 169 -29.07 2.11 1.30
CA GLU A 169 -29.83 0.99 0.73
C GLU A 169 -29.44 0.71 -0.73
N ASN A 170 -28.94 1.72 -1.46
CA ASN A 170 -28.44 1.56 -2.82
C ASN A 170 -26.93 1.24 -2.88
N CYS A 171 -26.24 1.21 -1.75
CA CYS A 171 -24.86 0.76 -1.69
C CYS A 171 -24.79 -0.75 -1.98
N ARG A 172 -23.87 -1.17 -2.85
CA ARG A 172 -23.68 -2.58 -3.23
C ARG A 172 -22.31 -3.13 -2.83
N ALA A 173 -21.35 -2.26 -2.54
CA ALA A 173 -20.07 -2.68 -2.00
C ALA A 173 -19.47 -1.63 -1.06
N GLN A 174 -18.73 -2.12 -0.08
CA GLN A 174 -17.98 -1.34 0.89
C GLN A 174 -16.51 -1.81 0.89
N VAL A 175 -15.59 -0.87 0.66
CA VAL A 175 -14.18 -1.18 0.42
C VAL A 175 -13.30 -0.42 1.41
N TYR A 176 -12.57 -1.16 2.25
CA TYR A 176 -11.70 -0.60 3.29
C TYR A 176 -10.41 -1.41 3.43
N ASP A 177 -9.49 -0.91 4.26
CA ASP A 177 -8.35 -1.69 4.70
C ASP A 177 -8.78 -2.88 5.60
N ASN A 178 -7.82 -3.76 5.88
CA ASN A 178 -8.04 -4.97 6.66
C ASN A 178 -7.67 -4.78 8.14
N ALA A 179 -7.73 -3.53 8.64
CA ALA A 179 -7.56 -3.23 10.06
C ALA A 179 -8.74 -3.79 10.86
N SER A 180 -8.51 -4.21 12.10
CA SER A 180 -9.56 -4.85 12.92
C SER A 180 -10.78 -3.97 13.16
N SER A 181 -10.62 -2.65 13.20
CA SER A 181 -11.71 -1.67 13.29
C SER A 181 -12.56 -1.63 12.02
N MET A 182 -12.00 -1.89 10.85
CA MET A 182 -12.69 -1.89 9.56
C MET A 182 -13.25 -3.28 9.23
N SER A 183 -12.40 -4.30 9.29
CA SER A 183 -12.67 -5.67 8.83
C SER A 183 -13.11 -6.64 9.93
N GLY A 184 -13.29 -6.18 11.17
CA GLY A 184 -13.71 -7.05 12.27
C GLY A 184 -15.11 -7.65 12.06
N ILE A 185 -15.26 -8.96 12.23
CA ILE A 185 -16.53 -9.69 11.97
C ILE A 185 -17.63 -9.43 13.00
N TYR A 186 -17.29 -9.00 14.23
CA TYR A 186 -18.26 -8.74 15.30
C TYR A 186 -18.51 -7.25 15.56
N LYS A 187 -17.46 -6.44 15.38
CA LYS A 187 -17.43 -5.03 15.78
C LYS A 187 -16.63 -4.18 14.79
N GLY A 188 -16.44 -4.65 13.56
CA GLY A 188 -15.83 -3.84 12.50
C GLY A 188 -16.86 -2.95 11.80
N VAL A 189 -16.38 -2.01 10.99
CA VAL A 189 -17.21 -1.24 10.06
C VAL A 189 -17.97 -2.16 9.12
N GLN A 190 -17.32 -3.22 8.61
CA GLN A 190 -17.95 -4.14 7.66
C GLN A 190 -19.25 -4.75 8.19
N THR A 191 -19.25 -5.19 9.45
CA THR A 191 -20.40 -5.83 10.09
C THR A 191 -21.51 -4.81 10.31
N ARG A 192 -21.18 -3.61 10.80
CA ARG A 192 -22.17 -2.57 11.08
C ARG A 192 -22.84 -2.03 9.82
N ILE A 193 -22.08 -1.85 8.74
CA ILE A 193 -22.67 -1.46 7.45
C ILE A 193 -23.55 -2.59 6.90
N LYS A 194 -23.16 -3.87 7.07
CA LYS A 194 -23.99 -5.01 6.68
C LYS A 194 -25.27 -5.15 7.51
N GLU A 195 -25.26 -4.74 8.78
CA GLU A 195 -26.46 -4.67 9.62
C GLU A 195 -27.49 -3.65 9.09
N VAL A 196 -27.01 -2.53 8.52
CA VAL A 196 -27.88 -1.50 7.93
C VAL A 196 -28.29 -1.85 6.50
N ASN A 197 -27.37 -2.39 5.69
CA ASN A 197 -27.63 -2.85 4.34
C ASN A 197 -26.90 -4.18 4.07
N PRO A 198 -27.61 -5.32 4.15
CA PRO A 198 -27.05 -6.64 3.89
C PRO A 198 -26.49 -6.83 2.46
N LEU A 199 -26.93 -6.01 1.50
CA LEU A 199 -26.49 -6.06 0.10
C LEU A 199 -25.16 -5.34 -0.14
N ALA A 200 -24.65 -4.56 0.83
CA ALA A 200 -23.37 -3.87 0.74
C ALA A 200 -22.22 -4.84 1.03
N GLU A 201 -21.70 -5.50 -0.01
CA GLU A 201 -20.67 -6.52 0.14
C GLU A 201 -19.31 -5.94 0.53
N TYR A 202 -18.65 -6.57 1.50
CA TYR A 202 -17.33 -6.15 1.94
C TYR A 202 -16.25 -6.68 1.00
N VAL A 203 -15.48 -5.75 0.44
CA VAL A 203 -14.32 -6.06 -0.40
C VAL A 203 -13.07 -5.54 0.32
N PRO A 204 -12.19 -6.44 0.80
CA PRO A 204 -10.96 -5.99 1.46
C PRO A 204 -9.99 -5.39 0.43
N CYS A 205 -9.25 -4.36 0.84
CA CYS A 205 -8.16 -3.81 0.03
C CYS A 205 -7.09 -4.89 -0.22
N VAL A 206 -7.00 -5.37 -1.46
CA VAL A 206 -6.12 -6.48 -1.84
C VAL A 206 -4.63 -6.16 -1.63
N PRO A 207 -4.10 -5.01 -2.10
CA PRO A 207 -2.70 -4.65 -1.87
C PRO A 207 -2.33 -4.56 -0.38
N HIS A 208 -3.21 -3.94 0.42
CA HIS A 208 -3.01 -3.84 1.86
C HIS A 208 -3.04 -5.21 2.53
N SER A 209 -4.01 -6.06 2.16
CA SER A 209 -4.14 -7.43 2.67
C SER A 209 -2.89 -8.25 2.40
N LEU A 210 -2.38 -8.22 1.17
CA LEU A 210 -1.15 -8.93 0.80
C LEU A 210 0.06 -8.46 1.60
N ASN A 211 0.17 -7.15 1.85
CA ASN A 211 1.24 -6.60 2.67
C ASN A 211 1.14 -7.05 4.14
N LEU A 212 -0.08 -7.09 4.70
CA LEU A 212 -0.31 -7.59 6.06
C LEU A 212 0.01 -9.07 6.20
N VAL A 213 -0.37 -9.91 5.22
CA VAL A 213 -0.04 -11.34 5.22
C VAL A 213 1.45 -11.55 5.45
N GLY A 214 2.26 -10.85 4.67
CA GLY A 214 3.70 -10.96 4.76
C GLY A 214 4.29 -10.39 6.05
N GLN A 215 3.75 -9.26 6.56
CA GLN A 215 4.19 -8.68 7.83
C GLN A 215 3.87 -9.58 9.03
N ASN A 216 2.65 -10.11 9.11
CA ASN A 216 2.23 -10.97 10.20
C ASN A 216 2.97 -12.30 10.19
N ALA A 217 3.11 -12.93 9.02
CA ALA A 217 3.85 -14.18 8.90
C ALA A 217 5.32 -14.03 9.34
N MET A 218 5.95 -12.91 8.95
CA MET A 218 7.29 -12.55 9.41
C MET A 218 7.33 -12.38 10.93
N GLN A 219 6.43 -11.59 11.52
CA GLN A 219 6.42 -11.31 12.96
C GLN A 219 6.18 -12.54 13.83
N LYS A 220 5.44 -13.55 13.34
CA LYS A 220 5.26 -14.85 14.01
C LYS A 220 6.54 -15.70 14.02
N THR A 221 7.54 -15.37 13.19
CA THR A 221 8.76 -16.18 13.02
C THR A 221 10.01 -15.39 13.42
N LEU A 222 10.50 -15.59 14.66
CA LEU A 222 11.65 -14.84 15.20
C LEU A 222 12.88 -14.90 14.29
N VAL A 223 13.23 -16.07 13.78
CA VAL A 223 14.41 -16.24 12.91
C VAL A 223 14.26 -15.43 11.61
N ALA A 224 13.03 -15.33 11.10
CA ALA A 224 12.71 -14.54 9.91
C ALA A 224 12.91 -13.03 10.16
N VAL A 225 12.48 -12.54 11.33
CA VAL A 225 12.70 -11.15 11.78
C VAL A 225 14.19 -10.87 11.93
N LEU A 226 14.96 -11.76 12.56
CA LEU A 226 16.39 -11.58 12.79
C LEU A 226 17.17 -11.48 11.48
N LEU A 227 16.90 -12.37 10.51
CA LEU A 227 17.54 -12.36 9.20
C LEU A 227 17.30 -11.03 8.46
N LEU A 228 16.05 -10.54 8.43
CA LEU A 228 15.76 -9.24 7.83
C LEU A 228 16.36 -8.07 8.61
N GLY A 229 16.43 -8.18 9.94
CA GLY A 229 17.14 -7.22 10.79
C GLY A 229 18.62 -7.12 10.44
N GLN A 230 19.29 -8.24 10.17
CA GLN A 230 20.69 -8.26 9.72
C GLN A 230 20.85 -7.55 8.36
N VAL A 231 19.95 -7.79 7.40
CA VAL A 231 19.93 -7.07 6.11
C VAL A 231 19.80 -5.55 6.33
N GLN A 232 18.89 -5.12 7.23
CA GLN A 232 18.71 -3.70 7.58
C GLN A 232 19.92 -3.10 8.29
N ASN A 233 20.60 -3.90 9.13
CA ASN A 233 21.80 -3.47 9.85
C ASN A 233 22.96 -3.18 8.90
N ILE A 234 23.09 -3.93 7.81
CA ILE A 234 24.07 -3.65 6.74
C ILE A 234 23.77 -2.30 6.09
N TYR A 235 22.53 -2.06 5.68
CA TYR A 235 22.15 -0.77 5.11
C TYR A 235 22.40 0.38 6.09
N THR A 236 21.97 0.24 7.34
CA THR A 236 22.13 1.27 8.39
C THR A 236 23.60 1.56 8.67
N PHE A 237 24.45 0.52 8.70
CA PHE A 237 25.89 0.67 8.86
C PHE A 237 26.48 1.54 7.75
N PHE A 238 26.29 1.18 6.49
CA PHE A 238 26.90 1.96 5.40
C PHE A 238 26.26 3.36 5.24
N SER A 239 24.94 3.49 5.36
CA SER A 239 24.23 4.76 5.12
C SER A 239 24.45 5.81 6.23
N ALA A 240 24.85 5.39 7.44
CA ALA A 240 25.15 6.30 8.53
C ALA A 240 26.46 7.09 8.37
N SER A 241 27.27 6.85 7.31
CA SER A 241 28.44 7.69 6.99
C SER A 241 28.63 7.83 5.49
N THR A 242 28.79 9.07 5.02
CA THR A 242 29.11 9.36 3.61
C THR A 242 30.41 8.71 3.16
N SER A 243 31.41 8.64 4.04
CA SER A 243 32.69 7.97 3.76
C SER A 243 32.50 6.46 3.54
N ARG A 244 31.81 5.77 4.46
CA ARG A 244 31.49 4.34 4.32
C ARG A 244 30.65 4.05 3.08
N TRP A 245 29.68 4.91 2.79
CA TRP A 245 28.84 4.78 1.61
C TRP A 245 29.62 4.93 0.31
N ASN A 246 30.56 5.87 0.24
CA ASN A 246 31.41 6.06 -0.92
C ASN A 246 32.40 4.91 -1.11
N LEU A 247 32.95 4.38 -0.01
CA LEU A 247 33.78 3.16 -0.05
C LEU A 247 32.97 1.97 -0.55
N LEU A 248 31.76 1.73 -0.05
CA LEU A 248 30.93 0.62 -0.51
C LEU A 248 30.72 0.65 -2.03
N LYS A 249 30.47 1.83 -2.60
CA LYS A 249 30.29 2.01 -4.05
C LYS A 249 31.50 1.60 -4.89
N THR A 250 32.69 1.49 -4.33
CA THR A 250 33.86 0.98 -5.08
C THR A 250 33.85 -0.55 -5.19
N PHE A 251 33.10 -1.24 -4.33
CA PHE A 251 33.02 -2.71 -4.28
C PHE A 251 31.73 -3.28 -4.85
N VAL A 252 30.64 -2.49 -4.92
CA VAL A 252 29.33 -2.94 -5.41
C VAL A 252 28.85 -2.11 -6.59
N LYS A 253 28.13 -2.73 -7.53
CA LYS A 253 27.49 -1.99 -8.64
C LYS A 253 26.17 -1.37 -8.19
N ARG A 254 25.43 -2.07 -7.35
CA ARG A 254 24.14 -1.63 -6.78
C ARG A 254 24.26 -1.46 -5.27
N THR A 255 23.88 -0.30 -4.75
CA THR A 255 23.94 -0.07 -3.30
C THR A 255 22.75 -0.74 -2.57
N PRO A 256 22.97 -1.32 -1.37
CA PRO A 256 21.91 -1.83 -0.51
C PRO A 256 20.78 -0.81 -0.30
N LYS A 257 19.57 -1.30 -0.07
CA LYS A 257 18.37 -0.46 0.07
C LYS A 257 17.84 -0.52 1.50
N ASN A 258 17.25 0.60 1.93
CA ASN A 258 16.53 0.66 3.19
C ASN A 258 15.26 -0.21 3.11
N GLN A 259 14.98 -0.98 4.15
CA GLN A 259 13.69 -1.63 4.30
C GLN A 259 12.69 -0.63 4.89
N ASN A 260 11.60 -0.39 4.18
CA ASN A 260 10.46 0.31 4.77
C ASN A 260 9.59 -0.70 5.51
N ALA A 261 9.29 -0.43 6.77
CA ALA A 261 8.41 -1.25 7.60
C ALA A 261 7.07 -1.52 6.92
N THR A 262 6.50 -0.53 6.21
CA THR A 262 5.16 -0.59 5.64
C THR A 262 5.09 -1.15 4.22
N ARG A 263 6.20 -1.43 3.52
CA ARG A 263 6.17 -1.84 2.09
C ARG A 263 7.03 -3.06 1.77
N TRP A 264 6.39 -4.18 1.44
CA TRP A 264 7.06 -5.42 1.02
C TRP A 264 7.98 -5.28 -0.20
N SER A 265 7.67 -4.41 -1.15
CA SER A 265 8.52 -4.14 -2.32
C SER A 265 9.92 -3.68 -1.92
N SER A 266 10.03 -2.81 -0.90
CA SER A 266 11.32 -2.34 -0.40
C SER A 266 12.18 -3.44 0.23
N LYS A 267 11.54 -4.40 0.91
CA LYS A 267 12.22 -5.59 1.47
C LYS A 267 12.72 -6.50 0.36
N SER A 268 11.89 -6.72 -0.67
CA SER A 268 12.29 -7.51 -1.85
C SER A 268 13.53 -6.92 -2.52
N ASP A 269 13.56 -5.60 -2.75
CA ASP A 269 14.72 -4.95 -3.37
C ASP A 269 15.96 -5.02 -2.48
N ALA A 270 15.80 -4.80 -1.16
CA ALA A 270 16.91 -4.85 -0.21
C ALA A 270 17.58 -6.23 -0.14
N VAL A 271 16.76 -7.28 -0.02
CA VAL A 271 17.25 -8.68 0.01
C VAL A 271 17.89 -9.07 -1.31
N HIS A 272 17.23 -8.76 -2.43
CA HIS A 272 17.71 -9.12 -3.76
C HIS A 272 19.05 -8.46 -4.08
N ILE A 273 19.17 -7.14 -3.84
CA ILE A 273 20.42 -6.40 -4.07
C ILE A 273 21.54 -6.91 -3.16
N LEU A 274 21.25 -7.18 -1.88
CA LEU A 274 22.27 -7.73 -0.98
C LEU A 274 22.72 -9.12 -1.44
N LEU A 275 21.81 -9.96 -1.96
CA LEU A 275 22.17 -11.28 -2.47
C LEU A 275 23.05 -11.18 -3.73
N GLU A 276 22.73 -10.29 -4.67
CA GLU A 276 23.54 -10.06 -5.88
C GLU A 276 24.93 -9.52 -5.55
N GLU A 277 25.00 -8.51 -4.68
CA GLU A 277 26.22 -7.78 -4.35
C GLU A 277 26.94 -8.36 -3.12
N PHE A 278 26.53 -9.55 -2.67
CA PHE A 278 26.97 -10.13 -1.40
C PHE A 278 28.51 -10.19 -1.30
N GLY A 279 29.19 -10.67 -2.36
CA GLY A 279 30.65 -10.71 -2.40
C GLY A 279 31.30 -9.32 -2.30
N GLY A 280 30.76 -8.31 -2.97
CA GLY A 280 31.26 -6.93 -2.87
C GLY A 280 31.08 -6.33 -1.48
N VAL A 281 29.94 -6.61 -0.83
CA VAL A 281 29.69 -6.19 0.56
C VAL A 281 30.69 -6.84 1.51
N ILE A 282 30.92 -8.15 1.37
CA ILE A 282 31.89 -8.90 2.18
C ILE A 282 33.31 -8.35 2.00
N ASN A 283 33.77 -8.17 0.76
CA ASN A 283 35.09 -7.63 0.47
C ASN A 283 35.28 -6.22 1.04
N CYS A 284 34.23 -5.39 0.98
CA CYS A 284 34.25 -4.06 1.59
C CYS A 284 34.39 -4.14 3.12
N LEU A 285 33.66 -5.04 3.78
CA LEU A 285 33.76 -5.23 5.23
C LEU A 285 35.15 -5.72 5.65
N GLN A 286 35.72 -6.68 4.91
CA GLN A 286 37.09 -7.16 5.13
C GLN A 286 38.10 -6.02 4.98
N PHE A 287 38.02 -5.26 3.88
CA PHE A 287 38.88 -4.10 3.68
C PHE A 287 38.80 -3.08 4.82
N MET A 288 37.60 -2.85 5.36
CA MET A 288 37.41 -1.95 6.50
C MET A 288 38.01 -2.51 7.80
N MET A 289 37.97 -3.83 8.00
CA MET A 289 38.54 -4.51 9.16
C MET A 289 40.08 -4.47 9.15
N ASP A 290 40.68 -4.54 7.96
CA ASP A 290 42.14 -4.57 7.78
C ASP A 290 42.78 -3.18 7.64
N SER A 291 41.96 -2.12 7.54
CA SER A 291 42.43 -0.75 7.32
C SER A 291 42.90 -0.07 8.61
N GLU A 292 44.18 0.31 8.65
CA GLU A 292 44.80 1.07 9.75
C GLU A 292 44.28 2.52 9.88
N ASN A 293 43.70 3.08 8.82
CA ASN A 293 43.20 4.46 8.78
C ASN A 293 41.73 4.60 9.20
N THR A 294 41.10 3.51 9.64
CA THR A 294 39.68 3.48 10.04
C THR A 294 39.56 3.65 11.57
N ASN A 295 38.54 4.37 12.04
CA ASN A 295 38.26 4.48 13.47
C ASN A 295 37.98 3.09 14.09
N MET A 296 38.56 2.81 15.26
CA MET A 296 38.32 1.62 16.10
C MET A 296 36.85 1.18 16.17
N GLN A 297 35.91 2.12 16.38
CA GLN A 297 34.48 1.81 16.45
C GLN A 297 33.96 1.24 15.12
N THR A 298 34.41 1.80 14.00
CA THR A 298 33.99 1.36 12.66
C THR A 298 34.59 -0.01 12.32
N ILE A 299 35.81 -0.30 12.76
CA ILE A 299 36.43 -1.62 12.63
C ILE A 299 35.63 -2.66 13.42
N ALA A 300 35.33 -2.37 14.69
CA ALA A 300 34.54 -3.26 15.54
C ALA A 300 33.13 -3.52 14.96
N ASP A 301 32.44 -2.46 14.54
CA ASP A 301 31.12 -2.57 13.91
C ASP A 301 31.18 -3.36 12.59
N ALA A 302 32.20 -3.16 11.75
CA ALA A 302 32.41 -3.92 10.53
C ALA A 302 32.64 -5.42 10.82
N HIS A 303 33.43 -5.73 11.85
CA HIS A 303 33.70 -7.11 12.28
C HIS A 303 32.42 -7.82 12.76
N ILE A 304 31.58 -7.12 13.54
CA ILE A 304 30.27 -7.65 13.97
C ILE A 304 29.40 -7.95 12.74
N ARG A 305 29.28 -6.99 11.81
CA ARG A 305 28.47 -7.15 10.61
C ARG A 305 28.98 -8.26 9.71
N PHE A 306 30.29 -8.41 9.56
CA PHE A 306 30.92 -9.50 8.82
C PHE A 306 30.52 -10.85 9.42
N ASN A 307 30.70 -11.05 10.72
CA ASN A 307 30.34 -12.31 11.39
C ASN A 307 28.83 -12.60 11.36
N ASP A 308 27.99 -11.56 11.42
CA ASP A 308 26.53 -11.69 11.32
C ASP A 308 26.09 -12.32 9.99
N ILE A 309 26.76 -11.98 8.88
CA ILE A 309 26.31 -12.34 7.52
C ILE A 309 27.20 -13.36 6.81
N TYR A 310 28.49 -13.48 7.16
CA TYR A 310 29.45 -14.37 6.53
C TYR A 310 29.35 -15.80 7.12
N ASN A 311 28.19 -16.43 6.91
CA ASN A 311 27.91 -17.79 7.34
C ASN A 311 26.81 -18.43 6.49
N HIS A 312 26.79 -19.77 6.44
CA HIS A 312 25.86 -20.53 5.60
C HIS A 312 24.40 -20.29 6.01
N ARG A 313 24.11 -20.21 7.32
CA ARG A 313 22.75 -19.92 7.82
C ARG A 313 22.19 -18.60 7.25
N PHE A 314 22.99 -17.53 7.22
CA PHE A 314 22.55 -16.24 6.69
C PHE A 314 22.31 -16.33 5.18
N ILE A 315 23.22 -16.94 4.42
CA ILE A 315 23.08 -17.07 2.95
C ILE A 315 21.84 -17.90 2.58
N LEU A 316 21.63 -19.02 3.27
CA LEU A 316 20.44 -19.84 3.10
C LEU A 316 19.16 -19.04 3.41
N GLY A 317 19.15 -18.33 4.54
CA GLY A 317 18.06 -17.45 4.94
C GLY A 317 17.77 -16.35 3.91
N LEU A 318 18.82 -15.72 3.38
CA LEU A 318 18.75 -14.66 2.39
C LEU A 318 18.19 -15.17 1.06
N ILE A 319 18.59 -16.37 0.61
CA ILE A 319 18.06 -17.01 -0.60
C ILE A 319 16.58 -17.35 -0.47
N ILE A 320 16.17 -17.92 0.68
CA ILE A 320 14.75 -18.22 0.95
C ILE A 320 13.93 -16.93 0.92
N TRP A 321 14.42 -15.87 1.58
CA TRP A 321 13.75 -14.57 1.56
C TRP A 321 13.69 -13.95 0.17
N ASP A 322 14.77 -14.01 -0.62
CA ASP A 322 14.79 -13.52 -2.00
C ASP A 322 13.67 -14.17 -2.83
N LYS A 323 13.49 -15.49 -2.73
CA LYS A 323 12.43 -16.21 -3.43
C LYS A 323 11.03 -15.81 -2.99
N ILE A 324 10.77 -15.77 -1.68
CA ILE A 324 9.47 -15.44 -1.11
C ILE A 324 9.09 -13.99 -1.43
N LEU A 325 9.99 -13.04 -1.13
CA LEU A 325 9.77 -11.60 -1.33
C LEU A 325 9.58 -11.27 -2.81
N TYR A 326 10.38 -11.86 -3.70
CA TYR A 326 10.26 -11.64 -5.13
C TYR A 326 8.89 -12.04 -5.67
N ARG A 327 8.39 -13.23 -5.29
CA ARG A 327 7.08 -13.72 -5.73
C ARG A 327 5.93 -12.88 -5.21
N ILE A 328 5.99 -12.49 -3.93
CA ILE A 328 4.96 -11.62 -3.34
C ILE A 328 5.01 -10.22 -3.97
N ASN A 329 6.20 -9.69 -4.29
CA ASN A 329 6.35 -8.40 -4.97
C ASN A 329 5.77 -8.41 -6.39
N ILE A 330 5.93 -9.51 -7.16
CA ILE A 330 5.29 -9.66 -8.47
C ILE A 330 3.77 -9.58 -8.33
N CYS A 331 3.19 -10.36 -7.41
CA CYS A 331 1.75 -10.35 -7.18
C CYS A 331 1.27 -8.96 -6.71
N SER A 332 2.01 -8.32 -5.80
CA SER A 332 1.72 -6.98 -5.30
C SER A 332 1.66 -5.93 -6.40
N LYS A 333 2.59 -5.98 -7.36
CA LYS A 333 2.58 -5.09 -8.54
C LYS A 333 1.40 -5.40 -9.47
N ALA A 334 1.07 -6.68 -9.66
CA ALA A 334 -0.05 -7.09 -10.52
C ALA A 334 -1.40 -6.59 -9.97
N VAL A 335 -1.65 -6.77 -8.66
CA VAL A 335 -2.92 -6.36 -8.02
C VAL A 335 -3.09 -4.84 -7.87
N GLN A 336 -2.03 -4.06 -8.06
CA GLN A 336 -2.05 -2.59 -8.07
C GLN A 336 -2.23 -2.01 -9.48
N SER A 337 -2.27 -2.85 -10.52
CA SER A 337 -2.53 -2.38 -11.88
C SER A 337 -3.94 -1.80 -12.00
N ILE A 338 -4.09 -0.72 -12.78
CA ILE A 338 -5.39 -0.11 -13.11
C ILE A 338 -6.33 -1.13 -13.79
N SER A 339 -5.75 -2.06 -14.56
CA SER A 339 -6.48 -3.13 -15.24
C SER A 339 -6.92 -4.27 -14.31
N CYS A 340 -6.50 -4.27 -13.04
CA CYS A 340 -6.80 -5.35 -12.12
C CYS A 340 -8.24 -5.22 -11.59
N ASN A 341 -9.06 -6.21 -11.88
CA ASN A 341 -10.39 -6.39 -11.30
C ASN A 341 -10.37 -7.50 -10.22
N VAL A 342 -11.52 -7.74 -9.59
CA VAL A 342 -11.68 -8.74 -8.51
C VAL A 342 -11.32 -10.15 -8.97
N ASP A 343 -11.68 -10.54 -10.19
CA ASP A 343 -11.37 -11.86 -10.75
C ASP A 343 -9.86 -12.03 -11.00
N SER A 344 -9.23 -11.08 -11.70
CA SER A 344 -7.78 -11.11 -11.94
C SER A 344 -7.00 -11.06 -10.63
N ALA A 345 -7.44 -10.26 -9.65
CA ALA A 345 -6.82 -10.21 -8.33
C ALA A 345 -6.89 -11.58 -7.65
N THR A 346 -8.06 -12.22 -7.65
CA THR A 346 -8.26 -13.54 -7.06
C THR A 346 -7.37 -14.60 -7.73
N LYS A 347 -7.24 -14.56 -9.07
CA LYS A 347 -6.34 -15.45 -9.82
C LYS A 347 -4.87 -15.24 -9.48
N HIS A 348 -4.41 -13.98 -9.39
CA HIS A 348 -3.03 -13.67 -8.99
C HIS A 348 -2.71 -14.12 -7.57
N LEU A 349 -3.65 -13.92 -6.65
CA LEU A 349 -3.53 -14.36 -5.26
C LEU A 349 -3.54 -15.90 -5.14
N GLN A 350 -4.41 -16.58 -5.89
CA GLN A 350 -4.46 -18.04 -5.95
C GLN A 350 -3.15 -18.62 -6.48
N SER A 351 -2.65 -18.09 -7.61
CA SER A 351 -1.38 -18.51 -8.19
C SER A 351 -0.21 -18.34 -7.21
N LEU A 352 -0.20 -17.26 -6.43
CA LEU A 352 0.80 -17.04 -5.39
C LEU A 352 0.66 -18.05 -4.24
N LEU A 353 -0.56 -18.33 -3.78
CA LEU A 353 -0.79 -19.35 -2.74
C LEU A 353 -0.35 -20.74 -3.20
N ASP A 354 -0.68 -21.13 -4.43
CA ASP A 354 -0.28 -22.41 -5.01
C ASP A 354 1.25 -22.50 -5.10
N TRP A 355 1.91 -21.40 -5.50
CA TRP A 355 3.37 -21.33 -5.49
C TRP A 355 3.96 -21.44 -4.08
N ILE A 356 3.36 -20.80 -3.07
CA ILE A 356 3.80 -20.91 -1.66
C ILE A 356 3.66 -22.36 -1.18
N LYS A 357 2.53 -23.03 -1.46
CA LYS A 357 2.32 -24.44 -1.11
C LYS A 357 3.32 -25.36 -1.81
N GLN A 358 3.60 -25.13 -3.09
CA GLN A 358 4.63 -25.88 -3.80
C GLN A 358 6.03 -25.63 -3.23
N PHE A 359 6.35 -24.37 -2.92
CA PHE A 359 7.62 -23.99 -2.33
C PHE A 359 7.79 -24.59 -0.93
N GLN A 360 6.72 -24.80 -0.16
CA GLN A 360 6.77 -25.49 1.13
C GLN A 360 7.25 -26.95 0.99
N ILE A 361 6.93 -27.60 -0.14
CA ILE A 361 7.30 -29.01 -0.41
C ILE A 361 8.76 -29.10 -0.88
N ASP A 362 9.15 -28.32 -1.89
CA ASP A 362 10.43 -28.50 -2.59
C ASP A 362 11.43 -27.33 -2.42
N GLY A 363 10.99 -26.25 -1.80
CA GLY A 363 11.74 -25.00 -1.71
C GLY A 363 12.94 -25.08 -0.78
N TRP A 364 12.87 -25.89 0.26
CA TRP A 364 13.98 -26.11 1.19
C TRP A 364 15.21 -26.68 0.47
N GLU A 365 15.05 -27.84 -0.18
CA GLU A 365 16.14 -28.55 -0.86
C GLU A 365 16.76 -27.70 -1.98
N LYS A 366 15.91 -27.03 -2.77
CA LYS A 366 16.36 -26.10 -3.81
C LYS A 366 17.16 -24.93 -3.23
N SER A 367 16.75 -24.41 -2.07
CA SER A 367 17.43 -23.29 -1.41
C SER A 367 18.75 -23.72 -0.80
N VAL A 368 18.81 -24.89 -0.16
CA VAL A 368 20.04 -25.49 0.38
C VAL A 368 21.05 -25.70 -0.74
N LYS A 369 20.67 -26.35 -1.85
CA LYS A 369 21.57 -26.57 -2.99
C LYS A 369 22.16 -25.27 -3.53
N LYS A 370 21.34 -24.22 -3.67
CA LYS A 370 21.80 -22.91 -4.14
C LYS A 370 22.70 -22.22 -3.10
N ALA A 371 22.38 -22.35 -1.81
CA ALA A 371 23.18 -21.78 -0.73
C ALA A 371 24.55 -22.45 -0.63
N SER A 372 24.62 -23.78 -0.72
CA SER A 372 25.86 -24.55 -0.70
C SER A 372 26.80 -24.15 -1.82
N SER A 373 26.31 -24.10 -3.07
CA SER A 373 27.11 -23.64 -4.22
C SER A 373 27.70 -22.25 -4.01
N LYS A 374 26.89 -21.32 -3.47
CA LYS A 374 27.36 -19.95 -3.18
C LYS A 374 28.35 -19.90 -2.02
N CYS A 375 28.19 -20.75 -1.01
CA CYS A 375 29.14 -20.85 0.09
C CYS A 375 30.48 -21.41 -0.39
N GLU A 376 30.46 -22.43 -1.25
CA GLU A 376 31.67 -23.01 -1.86
C GLU A 376 32.43 -21.97 -2.70
N GLU A 377 31.72 -21.20 -3.54
CA GLU A 377 32.31 -20.11 -4.33
C GLU A 377 33.00 -19.04 -3.47
N MET A 378 32.54 -18.86 -2.22
CA MET A 378 33.03 -17.83 -1.30
C MET A 378 33.93 -18.37 -0.19
N GLY A 379 34.18 -19.69 -0.13
CA GLY A 379 34.97 -20.29 0.95
C GLY A 379 34.30 -20.21 2.32
N ILE A 380 32.97 -20.33 2.40
CA ILE A 380 32.19 -20.33 3.64
C ILE A 380 31.91 -21.78 4.06
N GLU A 381 32.19 -22.11 5.32
CA GLU A 381 31.91 -23.45 5.87
C GLU A 381 30.41 -23.75 5.93
N LEU A 382 30.00 -24.93 5.46
CA LEU A 382 28.58 -25.31 5.37
C LEU A 382 27.91 -25.52 6.74
N GLU A 383 28.68 -25.76 7.80
CA GLU A 383 28.15 -25.89 9.17
C GLU A 383 28.06 -24.52 9.90
N SER A 384 28.51 -23.44 9.26
CA SER A 384 28.60 -22.13 9.91
C SER A 384 27.24 -21.46 10.14
N GLY A 385 27.13 -20.75 11.27
CA GLY A 385 25.93 -19.98 11.62
C GLY A 385 24.80 -20.79 12.27
N PHE A 386 24.85 -22.12 12.23
CA PHE A 386 23.86 -23.02 12.85
C PHE A 386 24.13 -23.29 14.34
N ASN A 387 24.94 -22.47 15.00
CA ASN A 387 25.29 -22.64 16.40
C ASN A 387 24.11 -22.27 17.31
N TYR A 388 23.30 -23.27 17.66
CA TYR A 388 22.31 -23.16 18.71
C TYR A 388 23.02 -23.18 20.06
N ARG A 389 22.86 -22.14 20.88
CA ARG A 389 23.20 -22.26 22.30
C ARG A 389 22.39 -23.43 22.84
N ALA A 390 23.06 -24.42 23.44
CA ALA A 390 22.38 -25.42 24.25
C ALA A 390 21.52 -24.65 25.25
N THR A 391 20.20 -24.70 25.08
CA THR A 391 19.29 -24.03 25.98
C THR A 391 19.55 -24.59 27.37
N ARG A 392 19.81 -23.70 28.33
CA ARG A 392 19.93 -24.04 29.76
C ARG A 392 18.66 -24.71 30.33
N ASN A 393 17.60 -24.81 29.51
CA ASN A 393 16.34 -25.49 29.76
C ASN A 393 16.32 -26.93 29.21
N SER A 394 17.45 -27.64 29.22
CA SER A 394 17.39 -29.10 29.24
C SER A 394 16.75 -29.50 30.57
N VAL A 395 15.46 -29.83 30.55
CA VAL A 395 14.78 -30.50 31.65
C VAL A 395 15.66 -31.69 32.07
N PRO A 396 16.10 -31.78 33.34
CA PRO A 396 16.95 -32.87 33.82
C PRO A 396 16.31 -34.21 33.45
N ALA A 397 17.09 -35.21 33.04
CA ALA A 397 16.60 -36.49 32.51
C ALA A 397 15.53 -37.17 33.40
N ARG A 398 15.56 -36.92 34.72
CA ARG A 398 14.57 -37.38 35.71
C ARG A 398 13.17 -36.76 35.62
N PHE A 399 12.99 -35.71 34.82
CA PHE A 399 11.75 -34.96 34.66
C PHE A 399 11.23 -34.95 33.20
N ARG A 400 11.86 -35.74 32.30
CA ARG A 400 11.38 -35.91 30.92
C ARG A 400 10.35 -37.03 30.87
N ASP A 401 9.33 -36.86 30.04
CA ASP A 401 8.35 -37.90 29.78
C ASP A 401 9.04 -39.12 29.11
N PRO A 402 8.73 -40.37 29.48
CA PRO A 402 9.36 -41.56 28.89
C PRO A 402 9.26 -41.62 27.36
N ASP A 403 8.23 -41.01 26.79
CA ASP A 403 8.00 -40.93 25.34
C ASP A 403 8.91 -39.91 24.63
N GLU A 404 9.46 -38.90 25.33
CA GLU A 404 10.43 -37.95 24.75
C GLU A 404 11.84 -38.55 24.61
N ILE A 405 12.14 -39.62 25.37
CA ILE A 405 13.47 -40.24 25.46
C ILE A 405 13.87 -40.96 24.15
N ASN A 406 12.90 -41.36 23.33
CA ASN A 406 13.13 -42.10 22.08
C ASN A 406 13.17 -41.22 20.81
N SER A 407 13.10 -39.89 20.93
CA SER A 407 13.21 -39.00 19.77
C SER A 407 14.68 -38.72 19.42
N VAL A 408 15.08 -39.01 18.17
CA VAL A 408 16.41 -38.64 17.67
C VAL A 408 16.50 -37.11 17.65
N PRO A 409 17.50 -36.49 18.31
CA PRO A 409 17.63 -35.05 18.32
C PRO A 409 17.93 -34.53 16.91
N LEU A 410 17.11 -33.57 16.45
CA LEU A 410 17.30 -32.89 15.16
C LEU A 410 18.70 -32.27 15.07
N SER A 411 19.31 -32.37 13.89
CA SER A 411 20.51 -31.60 13.53
C SER A 411 20.23 -30.10 13.60
N ASN A 412 21.28 -29.28 13.73
CA ASN A 412 21.10 -27.83 13.81
C ASN A 412 20.54 -27.22 12.51
N VAL A 413 20.84 -27.82 11.36
CA VAL A 413 20.26 -27.43 10.07
C VAL A 413 18.76 -27.76 10.02
N GLU A 414 18.35 -28.93 10.53
CA GLU A 414 16.93 -29.30 10.65
C GLU A 414 16.19 -28.42 11.65
N LYS A 415 16.81 -28.04 12.78
CA LYS A 415 16.25 -27.04 13.70
C LYS A 415 16.01 -25.71 12.99
N PHE A 416 16.97 -25.24 12.20
CA PHE A 416 16.80 -24.01 11.41
C PHE A 416 15.68 -24.15 10.38
N LYS A 417 15.54 -25.31 9.71
CA LYS A 417 14.40 -25.59 8.82
C LYS A 417 13.08 -25.41 9.55
N VAL A 418 12.91 -26.08 10.70
CA VAL A 418 11.66 -26.04 11.47
C VAL A 418 11.38 -24.64 12.01
N GLU A 419 12.38 -23.96 12.58
CA GLU A 419 12.20 -22.66 13.21
C GLU A 419 12.05 -21.48 12.26
N PHE A 420 12.61 -21.59 11.05
CA PHE A 420 12.54 -20.55 10.04
C PHE A 420 11.62 -20.93 8.90
N PHE A 421 12.02 -21.92 8.09
CA PHE A 421 11.35 -22.26 6.84
C PHE A 421 9.95 -22.81 7.06
N ASP A 422 9.78 -23.86 7.86
CA ASP A 422 8.46 -24.49 8.04
C ASP A 422 7.49 -23.51 8.73
N LYS A 423 7.95 -22.78 9.75
CA LYS A 423 7.15 -21.75 10.45
C LYS A 423 6.74 -20.59 9.55
N ILE A 424 7.65 -20.03 8.73
CA ILE A 424 7.28 -18.92 7.85
C ILE A 424 6.33 -19.38 6.75
N MET A 425 6.54 -20.58 6.18
CA MET A 425 5.67 -21.12 5.14
C MET A 425 4.28 -21.43 5.68
N TYR A 426 4.18 -22.08 6.85
CA TYR A 426 2.89 -22.30 7.52
C TYR A 426 2.18 -20.98 7.82
N SER A 427 2.88 -20.01 8.41
CA SER A 427 2.30 -18.71 8.76
C SER A 427 1.85 -17.93 7.53
N LEU A 428 2.58 -18.03 6.41
CA LEU A 428 2.15 -17.43 5.14
C LEU A 428 0.86 -18.08 4.65
N VAL A 429 0.80 -19.42 4.55
CA VAL A 429 -0.40 -20.13 4.08
C VAL A 429 -1.63 -19.78 4.93
N GLU A 430 -1.48 -19.81 6.26
CA GLU A 430 -2.55 -19.45 7.20
C GLU A 430 -3.08 -18.02 6.97
N GLU A 431 -2.19 -17.02 6.92
CA GLU A 431 -2.58 -15.62 6.72
C GLU A 431 -3.19 -15.40 5.32
N PHE A 432 -2.65 -16.07 4.29
CA PHE A 432 -3.20 -16.04 2.92
C PHE A 432 -4.64 -16.57 2.91
N GLU A 433 -4.88 -17.75 3.47
CA GLU A 433 -6.21 -18.38 3.46
C GLU A 433 -7.24 -17.57 4.27
N GLN A 434 -6.84 -17.08 5.44
CA GLN A 434 -7.73 -16.28 6.28
C GLN A 434 -8.13 -14.98 5.59
N ARG A 435 -7.16 -14.20 5.08
CA ARG A 435 -7.40 -12.84 4.57
C ARG A 435 -8.03 -12.83 3.18
N PHE A 436 -7.90 -13.91 2.41
CA PHE A 436 -8.44 -13.98 1.05
C PHE A 436 -9.83 -14.63 0.98
N SER A 437 -10.32 -15.18 2.09
CA SER A 437 -11.66 -15.76 2.19
C SER A 437 -12.76 -14.82 1.70
N ALA A 438 -12.79 -13.58 2.18
CA ALA A 438 -13.77 -12.58 1.80
C ALA A 438 -13.71 -12.23 0.30
N LEU A 439 -12.50 -12.04 -0.26
CA LEU A 439 -12.34 -11.75 -1.68
C LEU A 439 -12.79 -12.94 -2.56
N ARG A 440 -12.45 -14.18 -2.17
CA ARG A 440 -12.90 -15.39 -2.87
C ARG A 440 -14.41 -15.51 -2.87
N GLN A 441 -15.06 -15.22 -1.73
CA GLN A 441 -16.51 -15.25 -1.62
C GLN A 441 -17.17 -14.21 -2.54
N VAL A 442 -16.65 -12.98 -2.58
CA VAL A 442 -17.15 -11.97 -3.51
C VAL A 442 -16.93 -12.42 -4.95
N CYS A 443 -15.73 -12.88 -5.29
CA CYS A 443 -15.41 -13.35 -6.64
C CYS A 443 -16.33 -14.50 -7.07
N SER A 444 -16.59 -15.49 -6.22
CA SER A 444 -17.42 -16.66 -6.58
C SER A 444 -18.85 -16.29 -6.97
N HIS A 445 -19.41 -15.19 -6.46
CA HIS A 445 -20.76 -14.77 -6.83
C HIS A 445 -20.85 -14.18 -8.25
N PHE A 446 -19.74 -13.66 -8.77
CA PHE A 446 -19.73 -12.90 -10.03
C PHE A 446 -18.80 -13.51 -11.08
N GLN A 447 -18.02 -14.54 -10.74
CA GLN A 447 -16.98 -15.13 -11.60
C GLN A 447 -17.48 -15.52 -12.98
N PHE A 448 -18.75 -15.90 -13.08
CA PHE A 448 -19.40 -16.31 -14.32
C PHE A 448 -19.61 -15.17 -15.32
N LEU A 449 -19.51 -13.91 -14.87
CA LEU A 449 -19.63 -12.71 -15.71
C LEU A 449 -18.31 -12.32 -16.39
N TRP A 450 -17.23 -13.09 -16.22
CA TRP A 450 -15.91 -12.72 -16.74
C TRP A 450 -15.22 -13.82 -17.56
N GLY A 451 -14.56 -13.37 -18.63
CA GLY A 451 -13.61 -14.14 -19.43
C GLY A 451 -14.20 -15.43 -19.99
N LYS A 452 -13.37 -16.48 -20.02
CA LYS A 452 -13.72 -17.81 -20.55
C LYS A 452 -15.00 -18.40 -19.96
N THR A 453 -15.35 -18.08 -18.72
CA THR A 453 -16.57 -18.61 -18.11
C THR A 453 -17.80 -18.10 -18.84
N LEU A 454 -17.83 -16.83 -19.25
CA LEU A 454 -18.94 -16.28 -20.01
C LEU A 454 -18.93 -16.79 -21.46
N ASP A 455 -17.75 -16.93 -22.06
CA ASP A 455 -17.59 -17.32 -23.47
C ASP A 455 -17.82 -18.82 -23.72
N GLU A 456 -17.47 -19.68 -22.75
CA GLU A 456 -17.43 -21.15 -22.91
C GLU A 456 -18.53 -21.88 -22.12
N ALA A 457 -19.23 -21.22 -21.18
CA ALA A 457 -20.29 -21.87 -20.39
C ALA A 457 -21.55 -22.13 -21.22
N LYS A 458 -22.25 -23.21 -20.87
CA LYS A 458 -23.57 -23.49 -21.45
C LYS A 458 -24.59 -22.49 -20.92
N GLU A 459 -25.55 -22.15 -21.76
CA GLU A 459 -26.62 -21.21 -21.43
C GLU A 459 -27.43 -21.66 -20.20
N GLU A 460 -27.64 -22.96 -20.04
CA GLU A 460 -28.31 -23.55 -18.87
C GLU A 460 -27.55 -23.28 -17.55
N ASP A 461 -26.23 -23.47 -17.56
CA ASP A 461 -25.37 -23.23 -16.39
C ASP A 461 -25.34 -21.74 -16.02
N LEU A 462 -25.28 -20.86 -17.03
CA LEU A 462 -25.36 -19.41 -16.84
C LEU A 462 -26.73 -19.00 -16.29
N ALA A 463 -27.82 -19.56 -16.80
CA ALA A 463 -29.17 -19.26 -16.34
C ALA A 463 -29.35 -19.61 -14.85
N ASP A 464 -28.80 -20.73 -14.39
CA ASP A 464 -28.86 -21.11 -12.99
C ASP A 464 -28.01 -20.20 -12.08
N LEU A 465 -26.83 -19.79 -12.54
CA LEU A 465 -26.00 -18.81 -11.82
C LEU A 465 -26.67 -17.43 -11.75
N VAL A 466 -27.34 -17.00 -12.82
CA VAL A 466 -28.14 -15.76 -12.85
C VAL A 466 -29.32 -15.86 -11.88
N LYS A 467 -30.02 -16.99 -11.79
CA LYS A 467 -31.09 -17.19 -10.79
C LYS A 467 -30.58 -17.09 -9.37
N ILE A 468 -29.41 -17.67 -9.07
CA ILE A 468 -28.76 -17.57 -7.75
C ILE A 468 -28.44 -16.10 -7.44
N LEU A 469 -27.91 -15.36 -8.42
CA LEU A 469 -27.58 -13.95 -8.25
C LEU A 469 -28.86 -13.10 -8.05
N ALA A 470 -29.90 -13.32 -8.85
CA ALA A 470 -31.19 -12.63 -8.73
C ALA A 470 -31.86 -12.91 -7.39
N ALA A 471 -31.78 -14.15 -6.86
CA ALA A 471 -32.29 -14.48 -5.54
C ALA A 471 -31.55 -13.73 -4.42
N LYS A 472 -30.27 -13.42 -4.62
CA LYS A 472 -29.47 -12.62 -3.68
C LYS A 472 -29.82 -11.13 -3.73
N TYR A 473 -30.21 -10.63 -4.89
CA TYR A 473 -30.60 -9.23 -5.10
C TYR A 473 -32.04 -9.14 -5.63
N PRO A 474 -33.07 -9.54 -4.85
CA PRO A 474 -34.42 -9.72 -5.37
C PRO A 474 -35.16 -8.42 -5.72
N GLN A 475 -34.58 -7.28 -5.36
CA GLN A 475 -35.13 -5.93 -5.60
C GLN A 475 -34.28 -5.13 -6.60
N ASP A 476 -33.23 -5.75 -7.15
CA ASP A 476 -32.37 -5.20 -8.20
C ASP A 476 -32.67 -5.92 -9.52
#